data_AF-A0A1Q7ZIM4-F1
#
_entry.id   AF-A0A1Q7ZIM4-F1
#
_cell.length_a   1.000
_cell.length_b   1.000
_cell.length_c   1.000
_cell.angle_alpha   90.00
_cell.angle_beta   90.00
_cell.angle_gamma   90.00
#
_symmetry.space_group_name_H-M   'P 1'
#
loop_
_entity.id
_entity.type
_entity.pdbx_description
1 polymer ?
#
loop_
_entity_poly.entity_id
_entity_poly.type
_entity_poly.pdbx_seq_one_letter_code
_entity_poly.pdbx_strand_id
1 'polypeptide(L)'
;MLWLAGFIFIDRTKWDKAVRKLERKVRTVRRSTSVVVFAEGTRSPDGRLLPFKKGGFVLALKAGVPIVPVSSRGGCRKTGFA
;
A
#
# COMPACT_ATOMS: atom_id res chain seq x y z
N MET A 1 -17.05 -2.17 11.01
CA MET A 1 -17.08 -2.76 9.65
C MET A 1 -15.69 -2.97 9.02
N LEU A 2 -14.68 -2.09 9.21
CA LEU A 2 -13.33 -2.28 8.62
C LEU A 2 -12.54 -3.52 9.10
N TRP A 3 -12.81 -4.05 10.29
CA TRP A 3 -12.05 -5.17 10.86
C TRP A 3 -12.35 -6.51 10.18
N LEU A 4 -13.59 -6.70 9.69
CA LEU A 4 -14.04 -7.92 9.01
C LEU A 4 -13.39 -8.09 7.62
N ALA A 5 -12.98 -7.00 6.98
CA ALA A 5 -12.40 -7.02 5.63
C ALA A 5 -10.89 -7.33 5.60
N GLY A 6 -10.29 -7.74 6.72
CA GLY A 6 -8.89 -8.20 6.75
C GLY A 6 -7.82 -7.11 6.62
N PHE A 7 -8.20 -5.83 6.71
CA PHE A 7 -7.31 -4.68 6.56
C PHE A 7 -6.07 -4.77 7.46
N ILE A 8 -4.90 -4.46 6.88
CA ILE A 8 -3.63 -4.41 7.59
C ILE A 8 -3.33 -2.94 7.89
N PHE A 9 -3.60 -2.51 9.11
CA PHE A 9 -3.14 -1.20 9.57
C PHE A 9 -1.63 -1.24 9.79
N ILE A 10 -0.92 -0.42 9.01
CA ILE A 10 0.52 -0.27 9.06
C ILE A 10 0.82 1.08 9.69
N ASP A 11 1.51 1.04 10.84
CA ASP A 11 1.97 2.23 11.54
C ASP A 11 3.31 2.67 10.92
N ARG A 12 3.34 3.89 10.38
CA ARG A 12 4.48 4.45 9.64
C ARG A 12 5.67 4.76 10.56
N THR A 13 5.44 4.83 11.86
CA THR A 13 6.44 5.17 12.88
C THR A 13 7.24 3.95 13.31
N LYS A 14 6.70 2.73 13.12
CA LYS A 14 7.29 1.47 13.59
C LYS A 14 7.47 0.48 12.42
N TRP A 15 8.33 0.86 11.49
CA TRP A 15 8.62 0.10 10.26
C TRP A 15 9.02 -1.36 10.51
N ASP A 16 9.87 -1.64 11.49
CA ASP A 16 10.33 -3.00 11.77
C ASP A 16 9.17 -3.92 12.21
N LYS A 17 8.30 -3.40 13.09
CA LYS A 17 7.10 -4.12 13.55
C LYS A 17 6.09 -4.30 12.42
N ALA A 18 5.94 -3.29 11.56
CA ALA A 18 5.07 -3.38 10.39
C ALA A 18 5.53 -4.48 9.43
N VAL A 19 6.82 -4.54 9.11
CA VAL A 19 7.41 -5.57 8.23
C VAL A 19 7.19 -6.97 8.81
N ARG A 20 7.46 -7.21 10.10
CA ARG A 20 7.21 -8.52 10.74
C ARG A 20 5.73 -8.92 10.79
N LYS A 21 4.84 -7.96 11.02
CA LYS A 21 3.38 -8.20 11.02
C LYS A 21 2.90 -8.56 9.61
N LEU A 22 3.49 -7.93 8.62
CA LEU A 22 3.19 -8.12 7.22
C LEU A 22 3.77 -9.41 6.67
N GLU A 23 5.00 -9.80 7.04
CA GLU A 23 5.58 -11.13 6.74
C GLU A 23 4.72 -12.28 7.28
N ARG A 24 4.19 -12.14 8.50
CA ARG A 24 3.24 -13.12 9.08
C ARG A 24 1.95 -13.19 8.28
N LYS A 25 1.33 -12.05 7.98
CA LYS A 25 0.12 -12.01 7.14
C LYS A 25 0.38 -12.49 5.72
N VAL A 26 1.57 -12.27 5.17
CA VAL A 26 1.95 -12.70 3.82
C VAL A 26 2.01 -14.23 3.71
N ARG A 27 2.54 -14.92 4.73
CA ARG A 27 2.48 -16.40 4.78
C ARG A 27 1.03 -16.90 4.77
N THR A 28 0.11 -16.14 5.37
CA THR A 28 -1.34 -16.40 5.31
C THR A 28 -1.95 -16.02 3.95
N VAL A 29 -1.49 -14.93 3.32
CA VAL A 29 -1.96 -14.37 2.04
C VAL A 29 -1.81 -15.35 0.88
N ARG A 30 -0.78 -16.21 0.90
CA ARG A 30 -0.57 -17.27 -0.10
C ARG A 30 -1.80 -18.15 -0.34
N ARG A 31 -2.77 -18.16 0.58
CA ARG A 31 -3.99 -18.97 0.47
C ARG A 31 -5.22 -18.23 -0.10
N SER A 32 -5.45 -16.93 0.14
CA SER A 32 -6.76 -16.32 -0.24
C SER A 32 -6.89 -14.77 -0.21
N THR A 33 -5.83 -13.96 -0.22
CA THR A 33 -6.01 -12.51 0.05
C THR A 33 -5.16 -11.59 -0.84
N SER A 34 -5.81 -10.69 -1.58
CA SER A 34 -5.15 -9.63 -2.35
C SER A 34 -4.82 -8.44 -1.46
N VAL A 35 -3.60 -7.89 -1.59
CA VAL A 35 -3.14 -6.72 -0.83
C VAL A 35 -2.92 -5.55 -1.78
N VAL A 36 -3.51 -4.40 -1.46
CA VAL A 36 -3.32 -3.15 -2.21
C VAL A 36 -2.43 -2.21 -1.39
N VAL A 37 -1.38 -1.68 -2.02
CA VAL A 37 -0.46 -0.73 -1.41
C VAL A 37 -0.30 0.48 -2.32
N PHE A 38 -0.48 1.68 -1.76
CA PHE A 38 -0.14 2.92 -2.45
C PHE A 38 1.32 3.26 -2.14
N ALA A 39 2.18 3.21 -3.17
CA ALA A 39 3.63 3.38 -3.03
C ALA A 39 4.03 4.73 -2.42
N GLU A 40 3.23 5.79 -2.61
CA GLU A 40 3.46 7.11 -2.03
C GLU A 40 3.18 7.15 -0.52
N GLY A 41 2.24 6.31 -0.06
CA GLY A 41 1.76 6.27 1.31
C GLY A 41 0.88 7.46 1.72
N THR A 42 0.64 8.43 0.85
CA THR A 42 -0.21 9.61 1.09
C THR A 42 -0.95 9.96 -0.19
N ARG A 43 -2.13 10.59 -0.07
CA ARG A 43 -2.78 11.18 -1.24
C ARG A 43 -1.99 12.39 -1.69
N SER A 44 -1.75 12.49 -3.00
CA SER A 44 -1.21 13.70 -3.62
C SER A 44 -2.28 14.81 -3.61
N PRO A 45 -1.97 16.03 -3.14
CA PRO A 45 -2.88 17.16 -3.17
C PRO A 45 -3.13 17.67 -4.61
N ASP A 46 -2.12 17.62 -5.47
CA ASP A 46 -2.14 18.25 -6.80
C ASP A 46 -2.31 17.26 -7.96
N GLY A 47 -2.45 15.97 -7.63
CA GLY A 47 -2.58 14.89 -8.62
C GLY A 47 -1.26 14.50 -9.30
N ARG A 48 -0.13 15.05 -8.85
CA ARG A 48 1.21 14.62 -9.27
C ARG A 48 1.65 13.40 -8.47
N LEU A 49 2.38 12.49 -9.11
CA LEU A 49 2.96 11.35 -8.41
C LEU A 49 4.01 11.84 -7.41
N LEU A 50 3.88 11.40 -6.15
CA LEU A 50 4.88 11.60 -5.11
C LEU A 50 5.96 10.51 -5.20
N PRO A 51 7.14 10.72 -4.57
CA PRO A 51 8.18 9.72 -4.53
C PRO A 51 7.71 8.38 -3.95
N PHE A 52 8.05 7.29 -4.63
CA PHE A 52 7.67 5.94 -4.20
C PHE A 52 8.50 5.50 -3.00
N LYS A 53 7.82 4.96 -1.99
CA LYS A 53 8.44 4.36 -0.81
C LYS A 53 8.77 2.90 -1.08
N LYS A 54 9.97 2.49 -0.68
CA LYS A 54 10.51 1.13 -0.91
C LYS A 54 9.73 0.01 -0.20
N GLY A 55 8.99 0.32 0.87
CA GLY A 55 8.41 -0.72 1.74
C GLY A 55 7.43 -1.69 1.11
N GLY A 56 6.52 -1.20 0.27
CA GLY A 56 5.57 -2.06 -0.42
C GLY A 56 6.28 -3.06 -1.33
N PHE A 57 7.35 -2.62 -2.00
CA PHE A 57 8.14 -3.44 -2.90
C PHE A 57 9.02 -4.45 -2.15
N VAL A 58 9.71 -4.02 -1.09
CA VAL A 58 10.50 -4.91 -0.23
C VAL A 58 9.64 -6.02 0.36
N LEU A 59 8.39 -5.69 0.72
CA LEU A 59 7.45 -6.71 1.16
C LEU A 59 7.16 -7.72 0.06
N ALA A 60 6.77 -7.27 -1.14
CA ALA A 60 6.41 -8.17 -2.23
C ALA A 60 7.58 -9.08 -2.63
N LEU A 61 8.81 -8.55 -2.62
CA LEU A 61 10.05 -9.32 -2.80
C LEU A 61 10.21 -10.41 -1.73
N LYS A 62 10.11 -10.06 -0.45
CA LYS A 62 10.21 -11.03 0.66
C LYS A 62 9.08 -12.06 0.66
N ALA A 63 7.92 -11.65 0.18
CA ALA A 63 6.73 -12.49 0.05
C ALA A 63 6.82 -13.48 -1.12
N GLY A 64 7.68 -13.21 -2.11
CA GLY A 64 7.73 -13.96 -3.36
C GLY A 64 6.40 -13.91 -4.13
N VAL A 65 5.68 -12.79 -4.04
CA VAL A 65 4.39 -12.60 -4.73
C VAL A 65 4.55 -11.66 -5.93
N PRO A 66 3.81 -11.89 -7.03
CA PRO A 66 3.84 -10.99 -8.18
C PRO A 66 3.24 -9.62 -7.81
N ILE A 67 3.81 -8.56 -8.38
CA ILE A 67 3.33 -7.18 -8.21
C ILE A 67 2.55 -6.80 -9.47
N VAL A 68 1.31 -6.33 -9.30
CA VAL A 68 0.52 -5.76 -10.39
C VAL A 68 0.49 -4.24 -10.24
N PRO A 69 1.10 -3.47 -11.17
CA PRO A 69 1.03 -2.02 -11.13
C PRO A 69 -0.36 -1.54 -11.54
N VAL A 70 -0.94 -0.65 -10.75
CA VAL A 70 -2.25 -0.04 -11.02
C VAL A 70 -2.12 1.48 -10.93
N SER A 71 -2.66 2.19 -11.92
CA SER A 71 -2.73 3.66 -11.93
C SER A 71 -4.14 4.13 -11.62
N SER A 72 -4.26 5.20 -10.83
CA SER A 72 -5.55 5.84 -10.53
C SER A 72 -5.44 7.34 -10.78
N ARG A 73 -6.35 7.88 -11.61
CA ARG A 73 -6.41 9.30 -11.98
C ARG A 73 -7.82 9.83 -11.67
N GLY A 74 -7.92 11.02 -11.09
CA GLY A 74 -9.19 11.69 -10.76
C GLY A 74 -9.49 11.88 -9.27
N GLY A 75 -8.66 11.32 -8.37
CA GLY A 75 -8.86 11.43 -6.92
C GLY A 75 -8.45 12.77 -6.28
N CYS A 76 -7.78 13.66 -7.01
CA CYS A 76 -7.48 15.02 -6.56
C CYS A 76 -8.46 16.02 -7.20
N ARG A 77 -9.01 16.95 -6.41
CA ARG A 77 -9.79 18.08 -6.95
C ARG A 77 -8.80 19.15 -7.40
N LYS A 78 -8.67 19.37 -8.71
CA LYS A 78 -7.98 20.57 -9.21
C LYS A 78 -8.84 21.79 -8.90
N THR A 79 -8.53 22.52 -7.84
CA THR A 79 -9.03 23.89 -7.66
C THR A 79 -8.31 24.78 -8.67
N GLY A 80 -8.98 25.13 -9.77
CA GLY A 80 -8.45 26.00 -10.80
C GLY A 80 -8.87 25.58 -12.20
N PHE A 81 -10.13 25.86 -12.57
CA PHE A 81 -10.43 26.26 -13.93
C PHE A 81 -10.05 27.73 -14.01
N ALA A 82 -8.97 28.01 -14.74
CA ALA A 82 -8.72 29.30 -15.37
C ALA A 82 -8.59 29.01 -16.86
#